data_AF-A0A1M5B3L2-F1
#
_entry.id   AF-A0A1M5B3L2-F1
#
_cell.length_a   1.000
_cell.length_b   1.000
_cell.length_c   1.000
_cell.angle_alpha   90.00
_cell.angle_beta   90.00
_cell.angle_gamma   90.00
#
_symmetry.space_group_name_H-M   'P 1'
#
loop_
_entity.id
_entity.type
_entity.pdbx_description
1 polymer ?
#
loop_
_entity_poly.entity_id
_entity_poly.type
_entity_poly.pdbx_seq_one_letter_code
_entity_poly.pdbx_strand_id
1 'polypeptide(L)'
;MFGDFLHEEKRYLLDIDDIYDLDNGTVIVAEYSRFEYQFGIFGKHHVIYQACWTTKDKILVFSIEKCSIEDFFKEADVYEYIPDFDYDKAATFHFAHCKYSEMRNKCIPAFSELRSVFGDDFTLMCMLEGNMEQFHSAFINSKMGKHYIHPIHIIGIAPAKHHLLAIEEGYAIHFSDGGTGGSNEIILESMDDIEEREYVTLTQINYKNEDVRHRLLARNRALLVYSGRWNFGNYNLLFNNCEHFVTFCKTGQSQSSQARSFFQDAFFIGLSLIARKPQYASMVLARRLGLFR
;
A
#
# COMPACT_ATOMS: atom_id res chain seq x y z
N MET A 1 9.73 3.53 -1.42
CA MET A 1 9.60 3.55 -2.87
C MET A 1 8.38 4.34 -3.35
N PHE A 2 7.13 4.05 -2.95
CA PHE A 2 5.97 4.82 -3.45
C PHE A 2 5.98 6.30 -3.05
N GLY A 3 6.22 6.64 -1.79
CA GLY A 3 6.32 8.03 -1.35
C GLY A 3 7.56 8.71 -1.90
N ASP A 4 8.69 7.98 -1.99
CA ASP A 4 9.89 8.49 -2.66
C ASP A 4 9.61 8.86 -4.14
N PHE A 5 8.89 8.02 -4.87
CA PHE A 5 8.48 8.27 -6.26
C PHE A 5 7.62 9.54 -6.45
N LEU A 6 6.91 10.01 -5.41
CA LEU A 6 6.06 11.20 -5.51
C LEU A 6 6.88 12.49 -5.63
N HIS A 7 8.16 12.47 -5.28
CA HIS A 7 9.06 13.58 -5.49
C HIS A 7 9.42 13.70 -6.98
N GLU A 8 9.31 14.91 -7.54
CA GLU A 8 9.49 15.14 -8.99
C GLU A 8 10.88 14.74 -9.48
N GLU A 9 11.91 14.91 -8.65
CA GLU A 9 13.29 14.52 -8.96
C GLU A 9 13.52 13.00 -9.01
N LYS A 10 12.56 12.20 -8.52
CA LYS A 10 12.64 10.74 -8.44
C LYS A 10 11.95 10.03 -9.60
N ARG A 11 11.45 10.79 -10.58
CA ARG A 11 10.71 10.25 -11.72
C ARG A 11 11.09 10.93 -13.02
N TYR A 12 11.21 10.14 -14.08
CA TYR A 12 11.42 10.63 -15.44
C TYR A 12 10.28 10.12 -16.32
N LEU A 13 9.50 11.02 -16.92
CA LEU A 13 8.39 10.64 -17.80
C LEU A 13 8.93 10.00 -19.08
N LEU A 14 8.41 8.82 -19.42
CA LEU A 14 8.80 8.05 -20.59
C LEU A 14 7.77 8.22 -21.71
N ASP A 15 8.24 8.47 -22.92
CA ASP A 15 7.47 8.17 -24.12
C ASP A 15 7.69 6.69 -24.53
N ILE A 16 6.80 6.16 -25.36
CA ILE A 16 6.87 4.78 -25.83
C ILE A 16 8.16 4.49 -26.61
N ASP A 17 8.71 5.51 -27.27
CA ASP A 17 9.97 5.43 -28.02
C ASP A 17 11.18 5.32 -27.08
N ASP A 18 11.15 5.96 -25.90
CA ASP A 18 12.25 5.90 -24.91
C ASP A 18 12.46 4.48 -24.37
N ILE A 19 11.42 3.64 -24.42
CA ILE A 19 11.43 2.30 -23.83
C ILE A 19 12.39 1.37 -24.58
N TYR A 20 12.64 1.60 -25.86
CA TYR A 20 13.56 0.76 -26.64
C TYR A 20 15.00 0.87 -26.15
N ASP A 21 15.34 1.97 -25.47
CA ASP A 21 16.67 2.23 -24.92
C ASP A 21 16.79 1.87 -23.43
N LEU A 22 15.70 1.46 -22.77
CA LEU A 22 15.72 1.07 -21.37
C LEU A 22 16.45 -0.26 -21.14
N ASP A 23 17.30 -0.28 -20.13
CA ASP A 23 17.95 -1.49 -19.67
C ASP A 23 16.94 -2.48 -19.06
N ASN A 24 17.17 -3.78 -19.29
CA ASN A 24 16.44 -4.82 -18.58
C ASN A 24 16.66 -4.68 -17.07
N GLY A 25 15.58 -4.57 -16.31
CA GLY A 25 15.59 -4.36 -14.86
C GLY A 25 15.30 -2.93 -14.43
N THR A 26 15.10 -2.02 -15.38
CA THR A 26 14.64 -0.67 -15.08
C THR A 26 13.28 -0.73 -14.38
N VAL A 27 13.15 0.00 -13.27
CA VAL A 27 11.89 0.12 -12.56
C VAL A 27 11.06 1.20 -13.23
N ILE A 28 9.83 0.86 -13.59
CA ILE A 28 8.88 1.79 -14.16
C ILE A 28 7.60 1.84 -13.34
N VAL A 29 6.91 2.99 -13.40
CA VAL A 29 5.70 3.26 -12.65
C VAL A 29 4.64 3.80 -13.61
N ALA A 30 3.53 3.11 -13.73
CA ALA A 30 2.35 3.62 -14.43
C ALA A 30 1.46 4.38 -13.44
N GLU A 31 1.14 5.63 -13.77
CA GLU A 31 0.16 6.48 -13.08
C GLU A 31 -1.11 6.55 -13.92
N TYR A 32 -2.18 5.88 -13.48
CA TYR A 32 -3.49 5.88 -14.14
C TYR A 32 -4.39 7.00 -13.62
N SER A 33 -4.20 7.37 -12.35
CA SER A 33 -4.88 8.50 -11.71
C SER A 33 -4.16 8.86 -10.41
N ARG A 34 -4.59 9.95 -9.76
CA ARG A 34 -4.07 10.37 -8.45
C ARG A 34 -4.12 9.28 -7.35
N PHE A 35 -4.93 8.23 -7.51
CA PHE A 35 -5.09 7.14 -6.54
C PHE A 35 -4.63 5.77 -7.05
N GLU A 36 -4.23 5.66 -8.32
CA GLU A 36 -3.95 4.38 -8.96
C GLU A 36 -2.60 4.39 -9.66
N TYR A 37 -1.66 3.69 -9.03
CA TYR A 37 -0.29 3.52 -9.50
C TYR A 37 0.04 2.03 -9.63
N GLN A 38 0.95 1.70 -10.53
CA GLN A 38 1.47 0.35 -10.67
C GLN A 38 2.97 0.40 -10.91
N PHE A 39 3.73 -0.12 -9.95
CA PHE A 39 5.16 -0.35 -10.10
C PHE A 39 5.39 -1.67 -10.82
N GLY A 40 6.39 -1.69 -11.69
CA GLY A 40 6.80 -2.86 -12.44
C GLY A 40 8.28 -2.82 -12.80
N ILE A 41 8.78 -3.98 -13.23
CA ILE A 41 10.16 -4.15 -13.67
C ILE A 41 10.11 -4.42 -15.17
N PHE A 42 10.70 -3.50 -15.93
CA PHE A 42 10.80 -3.60 -17.38
C PHE A 42 11.90 -4.59 -17.78
N GLY A 43 11.67 -5.35 -18.84
CA GLY A 43 12.74 -5.99 -19.59
C GLY A 43 12.21 -6.92 -20.67
N LYS A 44 12.98 -7.07 -21.75
CA LYS A 44 12.62 -7.89 -22.92
C LYS A 44 11.21 -7.57 -23.44
N HIS A 45 10.90 -6.28 -23.58
CA HIS A 45 9.62 -5.74 -24.07
C HIS A 45 8.37 -6.16 -23.27
N HIS A 46 8.54 -6.47 -21.99
CA HIS A 46 7.42 -6.73 -21.10
C HIS A 46 7.69 -6.16 -19.72
N VAL A 47 6.62 -6.12 -18.92
CA VAL A 47 6.68 -5.64 -17.54
C VAL A 47 6.25 -6.77 -16.62
N ILE A 48 7.06 -7.05 -15.60
CA ILE A 48 6.73 -7.97 -14.52
C ILE A 48 6.37 -7.15 -13.29
N TYR A 49 5.19 -7.39 -12.71
CA TYR A 49 4.68 -6.57 -11.62
C TYR A 49 3.81 -7.38 -10.66
N GLN A 50 3.61 -6.84 -9.46
CA GLN A 50 2.62 -7.37 -8.53
C GLN A 50 1.30 -6.64 -8.76
N ALA A 51 0.30 -7.36 -9.28
CA ALA A 51 -1.05 -6.86 -9.43
C ALA A 51 -1.83 -7.02 -8.12
N CYS A 52 -2.70 -6.05 -7.82
CA CYS A 52 -3.75 -6.19 -6.82
C CYS A 52 -5.11 -6.17 -7.53
N TRP A 53 -5.99 -7.11 -7.24
CA TRP A 53 -7.33 -7.16 -7.85
C TRP A 53 -8.32 -7.95 -6.98
N THR A 54 -9.60 -7.81 -7.30
CA THR A 54 -10.70 -8.43 -6.55
C THR A 54 -11.29 -9.58 -7.35
N THR A 55 -11.35 -10.77 -6.77
CA THR A 55 -11.98 -11.94 -7.41
C THR A 55 -13.50 -11.77 -7.54
N LYS A 56 -14.14 -12.62 -8.34
CA LYS A 56 -15.62 -12.66 -8.44
C LYS A 56 -16.31 -12.85 -7.08
N ASP A 57 -15.65 -13.55 -6.15
CA ASP A 57 -16.12 -13.78 -4.78
C ASP A 57 -15.83 -12.61 -3.83
N LYS A 58 -15.43 -11.45 -4.37
CA LYS A 58 -15.10 -10.23 -3.62
C LYS A 58 -13.92 -10.40 -2.66
N ILE A 59 -12.96 -11.26 -3.02
CA ILE A 59 -11.73 -11.46 -2.27
C ILE A 59 -10.63 -10.62 -2.91
N LEU A 60 -10.00 -9.75 -2.13
CA LEU A 60 -8.83 -9.02 -2.57
C LEU A 60 -7.61 -9.95 -2.60
N VAL A 61 -6.92 -10.01 -3.73
CA VAL A 61 -5.77 -10.87 -3.96
C VAL A 61 -4.62 -10.10 -4.62
N PHE A 62 -3.42 -10.63 -4.42
CA PHE A 62 -2.21 -10.25 -5.13
C PHE A 62 -1.77 -11.38 -6.04
N SER A 63 -1.21 -11.04 -7.20
CA SER A 63 -0.54 -11.99 -8.07
C SER A 63 0.69 -11.33 -8.71
N ILE A 64 1.67 -12.15 -9.10
CA ILE A 64 2.78 -11.66 -9.92
C ILE A 64 2.39 -11.90 -11.37
N GLU A 65 2.22 -10.81 -12.09
CA GLU A 65 1.73 -10.77 -13.46
C GLU A 65 2.82 -10.34 -14.42
N LYS A 66 2.55 -10.60 -15.71
CA LYS A 66 3.40 -10.17 -16.81
C LYS A 66 2.52 -9.70 -17.96
N CYS A 67 2.76 -8.47 -18.44
CA CYS A 67 2.05 -7.90 -19.59
C CYS A 67 3.05 -7.33 -20.61
N SER A 68 2.59 -7.06 -21.83
CA SER A 68 3.42 -6.33 -22.79
C SER A 68 3.61 -4.88 -22.33
N ILE A 69 4.59 -4.21 -22.89
CA ILE A 69 4.83 -2.81 -22.54
C ILE A 69 3.67 -1.91 -22.99
N GLU A 70 3.07 -2.19 -24.14
CA GLU A 70 1.93 -1.43 -24.67
C GLU A 70 0.70 -1.57 -23.78
N ASP A 71 0.45 -2.76 -23.24
CA ASP A 71 -0.63 -2.99 -22.29
C ASP A 71 -0.39 -2.24 -20.97
N PHE A 72 0.87 -2.12 -20.52
CA PHE A 72 1.23 -1.40 -19.30
C PHE A 72 1.08 0.12 -19.43
N PHE A 73 1.32 0.66 -20.62
CA PHE A 73 1.17 2.09 -20.96
C PHE A 73 -0.28 2.50 -21.20
N LYS A 74 -1.18 1.52 -21.36
CA LYS A 74 -2.56 1.80 -21.76
C LYS A 74 -3.25 2.68 -20.72
N GLU A 75 -3.61 3.90 -21.12
CA GLU A 75 -4.34 4.86 -20.29
C GLU A 75 -3.55 5.31 -19.04
N ALA A 76 -2.21 5.28 -19.09
CA ALA A 76 -1.34 5.73 -18.01
C ALA A 76 -0.20 6.63 -18.51
N ASP A 77 0.21 7.58 -17.68
CA ASP A 77 1.53 8.19 -17.79
C ASP A 77 2.54 7.25 -17.14
N VAL A 78 3.63 6.93 -17.84
CA VAL A 78 4.63 5.97 -17.33
C VAL A 78 5.96 6.66 -17.10
N TYR A 79 6.57 6.36 -15.97
CA TYR A 79 7.80 6.98 -15.51
C TYR A 79 8.87 5.94 -15.24
N GLU A 80 10.13 6.24 -15.54
CA GLU A 80 11.27 5.56 -14.90
C GLU A 80 11.38 6.08 -13.46
N TYR A 81 11.54 5.17 -12.50
CA TYR A 81 11.81 5.51 -11.11
C TYR A 81 13.32 5.61 -10.87
N ILE A 82 13.73 6.71 -10.22
CA ILE A 82 15.13 7.04 -9.95
C ILE A 82 15.37 6.92 -8.44
N PRO A 83 15.90 5.78 -7.94
CA PRO A 83 16.21 5.60 -6.53
C PRO A 83 17.49 6.33 -6.09
N ASP A 84 17.61 6.60 -4.79
CA ASP A 84 18.83 7.18 -4.17
C ASP A 84 19.99 6.17 -4.02
N PHE A 85 19.83 4.96 -4.55
CA PHE A 85 20.82 3.91 -4.43
C PHE A 85 20.96 3.16 -5.75
N ASP A 86 22.19 2.76 -6.05
CA ASP A 86 22.48 1.90 -7.19
C ASP A 86 21.96 0.48 -6.93
N TYR A 87 21.48 -0.16 -7.99
CA TYR A 87 21.03 -1.54 -7.95
C TYR A 87 21.36 -2.24 -9.26
N ASP A 88 21.58 -3.56 -9.21
CA ASP A 88 21.88 -4.34 -10.41
C ASP A 88 20.58 -4.60 -11.20
N LYS A 89 20.40 -3.86 -12.31
CA LYS A 89 19.23 -4.00 -13.19
C LYS A 89 19.12 -5.44 -13.75
N ALA A 90 20.23 -6.06 -14.18
CA ALA A 90 20.21 -7.41 -14.74
C ALA A 90 19.79 -8.46 -13.69
N ALA A 91 20.32 -8.36 -12.47
CA ALA A 91 19.93 -9.22 -11.35
C ALA A 91 18.47 -8.98 -10.93
N THR A 92 18.03 -7.72 -10.91
CA THR A 92 16.65 -7.33 -10.61
C THR A 92 15.66 -7.96 -11.58
N PHE A 93 15.93 -7.87 -12.88
CA PHE A 93 15.10 -8.51 -13.90
C PHE A 93 15.09 -10.04 -13.78
N HIS A 94 16.27 -10.63 -13.54
CA HIS A 94 16.38 -12.08 -13.32
C HIS A 94 15.54 -12.54 -12.13
N PHE A 95 15.62 -11.84 -10.99
CA PHE A 95 14.87 -12.16 -9.79
C PHE A 95 13.36 -12.01 -10.02
N ALA A 96 12.92 -10.93 -10.66
CA ALA A 96 11.52 -10.71 -11.03
C ALA A 96 10.98 -11.86 -11.90
N HIS A 97 11.76 -12.29 -12.91
CA HIS A 97 11.39 -13.39 -13.78
C HIS A 97 11.31 -14.74 -13.03
N CYS A 98 12.25 -15.01 -12.12
CA CYS A 98 12.21 -16.18 -11.25
C CYS A 98 10.96 -16.18 -10.38
N LYS A 99 10.61 -15.03 -9.77
CA LYS A 99 9.39 -14.88 -8.95
C LYS A 99 8.12 -15.04 -9.76
N TYR A 100 8.04 -14.44 -10.95
CA TYR A 100 6.91 -14.66 -11.87
C TYR A 100 6.77 -16.14 -12.23
N SER A 101 7.87 -16.82 -12.55
CA SER A 101 7.85 -18.25 -12.90
C SER A 101 7.38 -19.14 -11.73
N GLU A 102 7.81 -18.83 -10.52
CA GLU A 102 7.42 -19.51 -9.28
C GLU A 102 5.93 -19.28 -8.93
N MET A 103 5.44 -18.06 -9.15
CA MET A 103 4.14 -17.58 -8.70
C MET A 103 3.07 -17.57 -9.78
N ARG A 104 3.40 -17.98 -11.01
CA ARG A 104 2.48 -17.97 -12.14
C ARG A 104 1.19 -18.72 -11.82
N ASN A 105 0.06 -18.08 -12.10
CA ASN A 105 -1.29 -18.59 -11.83
C ASN A 105 -1.60 -18.83 -10.33
N LYS A 106 -0.78 -18.30 -9.42
CA LYS A 106 -1.06 -18.30 -7.98
C LYS A 106 -1.59 -16.94 -7.56
N CYS A 107 -2.57 -16.96 -6.68
CA CYS A 107 -3.07 -15.76 -6.02
C CYS A 107 -2.71 -15.84 -4.53
N ILE A 108 -2.15 -14.76 -4.01
CA ILE A 108 -1.91 -14.57 -2.59
C ILE A 108 -3.06 -13.71 -2.06
N PRO A 109 -3.89 -14.22 -1.15
CA PRO A 109 -4.92 -13.39 -0.56
C PRO A 109 -4.33 -12.20 0.19
N ALA A 110 -4.90 -11.01 0.04
CA ALA A 110 -4.28 -9.78 0.55
C ALA A 110 -4.08 -9.76 2.09
N PHE A 111 -4.83 -10.56 2.83
CA PHE A 111 -4.70 -10.67 4.29
C PHE A 111 -3.60 -11.64 4.76
N SER A 112 -3.09 -12.56 3.90
CA SER A 112 -2.04 -13.50 4.30
C SER A 112 -0.67 -12.83 4.29
N GLU A 113 -0.45 -12.00 3.28
CA GLU A 113 0.70 -11.13 3.15
C GLU A 113 0.14 -9.78 2.71
N LEU A 114 -0.07 -8.86 3.67
CA LEU A 114 -0.43 -7.50 3.30
C LEU A 114 0.81 -6.90 2.64
N ARG A 115 0.79 -6.89 1.31
CA ARG A 115 1.76 -6.25 0.43
C ARG A 115 1.16 -4.93 -0.06
N SER A 116 1.99 -4.07 -0.61
CA SER A 116 1.49 -2.86 -1.26
C SER A 116 0.54 -3.16 -2.40
N VAL A 117 -0.52 -2.36 -2.46
CA VAL A 117 -1.51 -2.37 -3.54
C VAL A 117 -0.92 -1.93 -4.88
N PHE A 118 0.15 -1.13 -4.87
CA PHE A 118 0.79 -0.57 -6.06
C PHE A 118 1.96 -1.43 -6.57
N GLY A 119 2.32 -2.51 -5.86
CA GLY A 119 3.39 -3.41 -6.28
C GLY A 119 4.82 -2.92 -6.03
N ASP A 120 4.99 -1.80 -5.33
CA ASP A 120 6.30 -1.24 -5.01
C ASP A 120 7.09 -2.11 -4.02
N ASP A 121 6.42 -2.77 -3.05
CA ASP A 121 7.07 -3.76 -2.17
C ASP A 121 7.75 -4.89 -2.97
N PHE A 122 7.08 -5.39 -4.02
CA PHE A 122 7.63 -6.44 -4.88
C PHE A 122 8.84 -5.94 -5.66
N THR A 123 8.73 -4.73 -6.19
CA THR A 123 9.77 -4.12 -7.00
C THR A 123 11.02 -3.85 -6.17
N LEU A 124 10.88 -3.28 -4.98
CA LEU A 124 11.97 -3.07 -4.04
C LEU A 124 12.64 -4.38 -3.63
N MET A 125 11.87 -5.44 -3.37
CA MET A 125 12.44 -6.76 -3.08
C MET A 125 13.30 -7.29 -4.24
N CYS A 126 12.93 -7.01 -5.49
CA CYS A 126 13.73 -7.41 -6.65
C CYS A 126 15.00 -6.57 -6.78
N MET A 127 14.92 -5.25 -6.56
CA MET A 127 16.08 -4.34 -6.59
C MET A 127 17.13 -4.70 -5.54
N LEU A 128 16.68 -5.20 -4.39
CA LEU A 128 17.56 -5.63 -3.30
C LEU A 128 18.03 -7.09 -3.46
N GLU A 129 17.73 -7.76 -4.57
CA GLU A 129 18.09 -9.16 -4.84
C GLU A 129 17.66 -10.14 -3.73
N GLY A 130 16.59 -9.82 -3.00
CA GLY A 130 16.15 -10.59 -1.83
C GLY A 130 17.05 -10.45 -0.59
N ASN A 131 17.95 -9.47 -0.54
CA ASN A 131 18.71 -9.10 0.65
C ASN A 131 17.82 -8.40 1.68
N MET A 132 17.07 -9.23 2.42
CA MET A 132 16.10 -8.78 3.41
C MET A 132 16.72 -8.05 4.61
N GLU A 133 18.02 -8.22 4.88
CA GLU A 133 18.68 -7.54 6.00
C GLU A 133 18.82 -6.04 5.75
N GLN A 134 19.25 -5.65 4.55
CA GLN A 134 19.34 -4.23 4.16
C GLN A 134 17.96 -3.58 4.15
N PHE A 135 16.95 -4.26 3.59
CA PHE A 135 15.57 -3.80 3.64
C PHE A 135 15.08 -3.59 5.07
N HIS A 136 15.28 -4.57 5.97
CA HIS A 136 14.87 -4.46 7.37
C HIS A 136 15.55 -3.30 8.07
N SER A 137 16.85 -3.10 7.84
CA SER A 137 17.62 -2.00 8.44
C SER A 137 17.10 -0.63 7.98
N ALA A 138 16.95 -0.43 6.68
CA ALA A 138 16.38 0.80 6.11
C ALA A 138 14.96 1.04 6.62
N PHE A 139 14.13 -0.01 6.63
CA PHE A 139 12.75 0.05 7.08
C PHE A 139 12.64 0.48 8.56
N ILE A 140 13.43 -0.12 9.46
CA ILE A 140 13.37 0.20 10.90
C ILE A 140 13.70 1.66 11.15
N ASN A 141 14.69 2.20 10.44
CA ASN A 141 15.12 3.59 10.59
C ASN A 141 14.14 4.60 9.97
N SER A 142 13.22 4.14 9.12
CA SER A 142 12.27 5.02 8.45
C SER A 142 11.14 5.55 9.36
N LYS A 143 10.32 6.48 8.85
CA LYS A 143 9.01 6.92 9.39
C LYS A 143 7.87 5.96 9.00
N MET A 144 8.06 5.09 8.02
CA MET A 144 7.01 4.25 7.43
C MET A 144 6.23 3.42 8.46
N GLY A 145 4.90 3.47 8.41
CA GLY A 145 3.98 2.76 9.31
C GLY A 145 3.91 3.33 10.73
N LYS A 146 4.59 4.45 11.03
CA LYS A 146 4.48 5.15 12.32
C LYS A 146 3.27 6.09 12.32
N HIS A 147 2.76 6.31 13.52
CA HIS A 147 1.62 7.19 13.78
C HIS A 147 2.15 8.54 14.27
N TYR A 148 1.70 9.63 13.63
CA TYR A 148 2.00 10.99 14.03
C TYR A 148 0.72 11.77 14.35
N ILE A 149 0.84 12.78 15.21
CA ILE A 149 -0.25 13.69 15.56
C ILE A 149 0.22 15.15 15.56
N HIS A 150 -0.71 16.07 15.34
CA HIS A 150 -0.55 17.50 15.66
C HIS A 150 -1.84 18.05 16.29
N PRO A 151 -1.77 19.16 17.05
CA PRO A 151 -2.96 19.81 17.56
C PRO A 151 -3.74 20.50 16.43
N ILE A 152 -5.07 20.48 16.52
CA ILE A 152 -5.98 21.31 15.73
C ILE A 152 -6.79 22.17 16.69
N HIS A 153 -6.95 23.45 16.35
CA HIS A 153 -7.74 24.40 17.12
C HIS A 153 -9.01 24.78 16.34
N ILE A 154 -10.17 24.39 16.87
CA ILE A 154 -11.47 24.88 16.40
C ILE A 154 -11.98 25.92 17.39
N ILE A 155 -12.40 27.08 16.89
CA ILE A 155 -12.95 28.18 17.71
C ILE A 155 -14.13 27.65 18.54
N GLY A 156 -14.00 27.72 19.87
CA GLY A 156 -15.05 27.31 20.82
C GLY A 156 -15.05 25.82 21.19
N ILE A 157 -14.10 25.02 20.72
CA ILE A 157 -13.93 23.60 21.09
C ILE A 157 -12.55 23.41 21.75
N ALA A 158 -12.44 22.46 22.68
CA ALA A 158 -11.16 22.07 23.25
C ALA A 158 -10.17 21.61 22.16
N PRO A 159 -8.85 21.82 22.34
CA PRO A 159 -7.84 21.39 21.37
C PRO A 159 -8.01 19.89 21.06
N ALA A 160 -8.14 19.57 19.78
CA ALA A 160 -8.22 18.20 19.30
C ALA A 160 -6.88 17.77 18.71
N LYS A 161 -6.73 16.47 18.44
CA LYS A 161 -5.55 15.92 17.79
C LYS A 161 -5.93 15.42 16.41
N HIS A 162 -5.13 15.78 15.42
CA HIS A 162 -5.17 15.14 14.11
C HIS A 162 -4.29 13.91 14.11
N HIS A 163 -4.67 12.88 13.36
CA HIS A 163 -3.98 11.59 13.35
C HIS A 163 -3.54 11.21 11.94
N LEU A 164 -2.26 10.94 11.80
CA LEU A 164 -1.56 10.68 10.54
C LEU A 164 -0.88 9.31 10.59
N LEU A 165 -0.94 8.55 9.49
CA LEU A 165 -0.09 7.37 9.32
C LEU A 165 0.96 7.67 8.24
N ALA A 166 2.23 7.69 8.62
CA ALA A 166 3.32 7.79 7.66
C ALA A 166 3.35 6.55 6.77
N ILE A 167 3.40 6.72 5.46
CA ILE A 167 3.52 5.61 4.52
C ILE A 167 4.93 5.43 3.99
N GLU A 168 5.76 6.48 3.93
CA GLU A 168 7.19 6.48 3.59
C GLU A 168 7.89 7.71 4.20
N GLU A 169 9.18 7.93 3.90
CA GLU A 169 9.86 9.18 4.27
C GLU A 169 9.16 10.36 3.60
N GLY A 170 8.60 11.26 4.41
CA GLY A 170 8.04 12.52 3.92
C GLY A 170 6.54 12.52 3.62
N TYR A 171 5.86 11.37 3.54
CA TYR A 171 4.41 11.35 3.23
C TYR A 171 3.56 10.60 4.26
N ALA A 172 2.38 11.16 4.51
CA ALA A 172 1.37 10.56 5.39
C ALA A 172 0.01 10.44 4.69
N ILE A 173 -0.69 9.35 5.02
CA ILE A 173 -2.10 9.17 4.68
C ILE A 173 -2.93 9.47 5.92
N HIS A 174 -3.96 10.29 5.73
CA HIS A 174 -4.89 10.69 6.78
C HIS A 174 -6.23 11.14 6.19
N PHE A 175 -7.22 11.38 7.05
CA PHE A 175 -8.45 12.04 6.61
C PHE A 175 -8.20 13.55 6.59
N SER A 176 -8.65 14.23 5.53
CA SER A 176 -8.63 15.69 5.47
C SER A 176 -9.38 16.29 6.67
N ASP A 177 -8.85 17.38 7.23
CA ASP A 177 -9.45 18.11 8.35
C ASP A 177 -10.74 18.89 8.00
N GLY A 178 -11.14 18.89 6.72
CA GLY A 178 -12.31 19.59 6.20
C GLY A 178 -12.16 21.12 6.17
N GLY A 179 -10.95 21.65 6.39
CA GLY A 179 -10.67 23.08 6.58
C GLY A 179 -11.02 23.98 5.39
N THR A 180 -11.25 23.41 4.20
CA THR A 180 -11.58 24.15 2.96
C THR A 180 -13.03 23.95 2.48
N GLY A 181 -13.92 23.44 3.33
CA GLY A 181 -15.33 23.23 2.96
C GLY A 181 -15.58 22.03 2.02
N GLY A 182 -14.56 21.16 1.86
CA GLY A 182 -14.66 19.88 1.14
C GLY A 182 -15.13 18.72 2.01
N SER A 183 -15.50 17.60 1.37
CA SER A 183 -15.85 16.32 2.00
C SER A 183 -14.68 15.73 2.80
N ASN A 184 -15.00 14.99 3.87
CA ASN A 184 -14.02 14.20 4.62
C ASN A 184 -13.49 13.06 3.74
N GLU A 185 -12.30 13.24 3.17
CA GLU A 185 -11.70 12.28 2.25
C GLU A 185 -10.36 11.79 2.79
N ILE A 186 -10.01 10.55 2.46
CA ILE A 186 -8.66 10.04 2.72
C ILE A 186 -7.73 10.68 1.70
N ILE A 187 -6.72 11.38 2.19
CA ILE A 187 -5.74 12.10 1.39
C ILE A 187 -4.33 11.59 1.68
N LEU A 188 -3.44 11.86 0.73
CA LEU A 188 -2.00 11.67 0.82
C LEU A 188 -1.37 13.06 0.81
N GLU A 189 -0.53 13.36 1.79
CA GLU A 189 0.03 14.69 1.96
C GLU A 189 1.48 14.62 2.44
N SER A 190 2.28 15.60 2.00
CA SER A 190 3.64 15.82 2.51
C SER A 190 3.58 16.16 4.00
N MET A 191 4.41 15.47 4.78
CA MET A 191 4.54 15.72 6.21
C MET A 191 5.14 17.12 6.47
N ASP A 192 6.05 17.57 5.61
CA ASP A 192 6.67 18.88 5.72
C ASP A 192 5.65 19.99 5.43
N ASP A 193 4.79 19.80 4.41
CA ASP A 193 3.71 20.73 4.09
C ASP A 193 2.71 20.87 5.25
N ILE A 194 2.46 19.77 5.98
CA ILE A 194 1.62 19.79 7.19
C ILE A 194 2.31 20.60 8.29
N GLU A 195 3.60 20.36 8.55
CA GLU A 195 4.36 21.08 9.58
C GLU A 195 4.43 22.57 9.28
N GLU A 196 4.64 22.94 8.01
CA GLU A 196 4.66 24.32 7.54
C GLU A 196 3.28 25.00 7.64
N ARG A 197 2.23 24.35 7.12
CA ARG A 197 0.87 24.91 7.12
C ARG A 197 0.33 25.14 8.52
N GLU A 198 0.52 24.15 9.40
CA GLU A 198 -0.02 24.20 10.76
C GLU A 198 0.92 24.93 11.73
N TYR A 199 2.15 25.22 11.31
CA TYR A 199 3.20 25.81 12.15
C TYR A 199 3.47 24.97 13.41
N VAL A 200 3.62 23.66 13.23
CA VAL A 200 3.79 22.67 14.30
C VAL A 200 4.88 21.64 13.95
N THR A 201 5.37 20.93 14.96
CA THR A 201 6.16 19.70 14.77
C THR A 201 5.28 18.49 15.02
N LEU A 202 5.33 17.52 14.10
CA LEU A 202 4.57 16.28 14.23
C LEU A 202 5.09 15.44 15.41
N THR A 203 4.17 15.05 16.31
CA THR A 203 4.50 14.23 17.47
C THR A 203 4.23 12.75 17.17
N GLN A 204 5.24 11.90 17.29
CA GLN A 204 5.09 10.46 17.12
C GLN A 204 4.34 9.82 18.30
N ILE A 205 3.38 8.94 18.01
CA ILE A 205 2.73 8.07 18.98
C ILE A 205 3.39 6.69 18.97
N ASN A 206 3.86 6.25 20.14
CA ASN A 206 4.55 4.97 20.30
C ASN A 206 3.57 3.84 20.64
N TYR A 207 3.60 2.75 19.87
CA TYR A 207 2.89 1.51 20.18
C TYR A 207 3.86 0.47 20.76
N LYS A 208 3.32 -0.56 21.42
CA LYS A 208 4.11 -1.69 21.93
C LYS A 208 4.72 -2.53 20.79
N ASN A 209 4.03 -2.62 19.65
CA ASN A 209 4.44 -3.43 18.51
C ASN A 209 4.84 -2.52 17.33
N GLU A 210 6.13 -2.22 17.22
CA GLU A 210 6.71 -1.37 16.17
C GLU A 210 7.81 -2.10 15.36
N ASP A 211 7.79 -3.43 15.36
CA ASP A 211 8.67 -4.22 14.47
C ASP A 211 8.29 -4.03 12.99
N VAL A 212 9.21 -4.42 12.11
CA VAL A 212 9.10 -4.30 10.64
C VAL A 212 7.75 -4.84 10.15
N ARG A 213 7.33 -6.01 10.65
CA ARG A 213 6.10 -6.64 10.21
C ARG A 213 4.90 -5.77 10.56
N HIS A 214 4.76 -5.35 11.81
CA HIS A 214 3.60 -4.55 12.24
C HIS A 214 3.50 -3.21 11.50
N ARG A 215 4.64 -2.55 11.28
CA ARG A 215 4.71 -1.28 10.54
C ARG A 215 4.39 -1.46 9.05
N LEU A 216 4.86 -2.55 8.42
CA LEU A 216 4.47 -2.90 7.03
C LEU A 216 2.96 -3.15 6.92
N LEU A 217 2.38 -3.95 7.82
CA LEU A 217 0.94 -4.20 7.82
C LEU A 217 0.15 -2.89 7.98
N ALA A 218 0.62 -1.96 8.81
CA ALA A 218 -0.03 -0.67 9.01
C ALA A 218 0.00 0.18 7.74
N ARG A 219 1.18 0.33 7.15
CA ARG A 219 1.38 1.07 5.90
C ARG A 219 0.56 0.49 4.75
N ASN A 220 0.57 -0.83 4.58
CA ASN A 220 -0.15 -1.50 3.49
C ASN A 220 -1.68 -1.41 3.68
N ARG A 221 -2.20 -1.38 4.93
CA ARG A 221 -3.62 -1.06 5.17
C ARG A 221 -3.96 0.36 4.75
N ALA A 222 -3.11 1.35 5.04
CA ALA A 222 -3.35 2.72 4.63
C ALA A 222 -3.39 2.87 3.11
N LEU A 223 -2.44 2.26 2.39
CA LEU A 223 -2.43 2.28 0.92
C LEU A 223 -3.66 1.59 0.31
N LEU A 224 -4.12 0.48 0.91
CA LEU A 224 -5.35 -0.19 0.48
C LEU A 224 -6.59 0.70 0.61
N VAL A 225 -6.66 1.50 1.67
CA VAL A 225 -7.76 2.46 1.87
C VAL A 225 -7.64 3.62 0.89
N TYR A 226 -6.45 4.20 0.75
CA TYR A 226 -6.19 5.35 -0.12
C TYR A 226 -6.44 5.06 -1.60
N SER A 227 -6.03 3.87 -2.07
CA SER A 227 -6.32 3.41 -3.44
C SER A 227 -7.80 3.11 -3.71
N GLY A 228 -8.68 3.21 -2.71
CA GLY A 228 -10.09 2.88 -2.82
C GLY A 228 -10.38 1.37 -2.97
N ARG A 229 -9.34 0.51 -2.98
CA ARG A 229 -9.49 -0.96 -3.01
C ARG A 229 -10.10 -1.49 -1.71
N TRP A 230 -10.06 -0.70 -0.65
CA TRP A 230 -10.76 -0.93 0.60
C TRP A 230 -11.65 0.24 1.00
N ASN A 231 -12.96 -0.01 1.11
CA ASN A 231 -13.88 1.00 1.64
C ASN A 231 -13.81 1.04 3.17
N PHE A 232 -13.03 1.98 3.71
CA PHE A 232 -13.04 2.32 5.12
C PHE A 232 -14.25 3.24 5.36
N GLY A 233 -15.36 2.65 5.82
CA GLY A 233 -16.72 3.19 5.67
C GLY A 233 -16.98 4.63 6.12
N ASN A 234 -18.16 5.15 5.72
CA ASN A 234 -18.64 6.50 6.02
C ASN A 234 -18.95 6.69 7.51
N TYR A 235 -17.95 7.02 8.32
CA TYR A 235 -18.17 7.50 9.67
C TYR A 235 -18.13 9.03 9.69
N ASN A 236 -19.06 9.65 10.43
CA ASN A 236 -19.14 11.09 10.64
C ASN A 236 -18.59 11.39 12.05
N LEU A 237 -17.42 12.02 12.11
CA LEU A 237 -16.95 13.05 13.05
C LEU A 237 -15.42 13.16 12.86
N LEU A 238 -14.98 14.29 12.31
CA LEU A 238 -13.62 14.66 11.84
C LEU A 238 -12.46 14.04 12.67
N PHE A 239 -12.52 14.15 13.99
CA PHE A 239 -11.43 13.72 14.88
C PHE A 239 -11.41 12.21 15.16
N ASN A 240 -12.60 11.61 15.34
CA ASN A 240 -12.71 10.18 15.59
C ASN A 240 -12.33 9.38 14.34
N ASN A 241 -12.59 9.91 13.15
CA ASN A 241 -12.27 9.21 11.90
C ASN A 241 -10.76 9.05 11.67
N CYS A 242 -9.99 10.12 11.92
CA CYS A 242 -8.53 10.08 11.80
C CYS A 242 -7.93 9.10 12.81
N GLU A 243 -8.33 9.20 14.08
CA GLU A 243 -7.87 8.28 15.13
C GLU A 243 -8.28 6.83 14.83
N HIS A 244 -9.52 6.61 14.40
CA HIS A 244 -10.03 5.29 14.05
C HIS A 244 -9.33 4.71 12.83
N PHE A 245 -9.02 5.52 11.82
CA PHE A 245 -8.27 5.11 10.64
C PHE A 245 -6.87 4.65 11.02
N VAL A 246 -6.12 5.49 11.74
CA VAL A 246 -4.75 5.12 12.14
C VAL A 246 -4.77 3.91 13.08
N THR A 247 -5.74 3.83 14.00
CA THR A 247 -5.92 2.66 14.87
C THR A 247 -6.22 1.41 14.07
N PHE A 248 -7.07 1.49 13.05
CA PHE A 248 -7.34 0.38 12.13
C PHE A 248 -6.08 -0.04 11.38
N CYS A 249 -5.32 0.90 10.85
CA CYS A 249 -4.05 0.59 10.18
C CYS A 249 -3.10 -0.11 11.14
N LYS A 250 -2.87 0.42 12.36
CA LYS A 250 -1.94 -0.15 13.34
C LYS A 250 -2.37 -1.51 13.88
N THR A 251 -3.66 -1.73 14.12
CA THR A 251 -4.14 -2.90 14.88
C THR A 251 -4.89 -3.93 14.02
N GLY A 252 -5.35 -3.54 12.83
CA GLY A 252 -6.31 -4.31 12.03
C GLY A 252 -7.70 -4.40 12.66
N GLN A 253 -7.94 -3.77 13.81
CA GLN A 253 -9.23 -3.75 14.48
C GLN A 253 -9.94 -2.44 14.13
N SER A 254 -10.88 -2.49 13.19
CA SER A 254 -11.89 -1.45 13.11
C SER A 254 -12.96 -1.76 14.16
N GLN A 255 -13.52 -0.76 14.84
CA GLN A 255 -14.76 -0.97 15.60
C GLN A 255 -15.96 -1.38 14.71
N SER A 256 -15.81 -1.43 13.38
CA SER A 256 -16.77 -2.04 12.47
C SER A 256 -16.68 -3.58 12.48
N SER A 257 -17.77 -4.24 12.89
CA SER A 257 -17.97 -5.69 12.80
C SER A 257 -17.81 -6.24 11.38
N GLN A 258 -17.98 -5.40 10.35
CA GLN A 258 -17.89 -5.80 8.96
C GLN A 258 -16.44 -5.98 8.48
N ALA A 259 -15.51 -5.10 8.88
CA ALA A 259 -14.09 -5.32 8.57
C ALA A 259 -13.56 -6.51 9.38
N ARG A 260 -13.92 -6.63 10.67
CA ARG A 260 -13.54 -7.79 11.49
C ARG A 260 -14.08 -9.10 10.89
N SER A 261 -15.34 -9.11 10.43
CA SER A 261 -15.93 -10.26 9.74
C SER A 261 -15.20 -10.54 8.44
N PHE A 262 -14.92 -9.52 7.62
CA PHE A 262 -14.17 -9.72 6.38
C PHE A 262 -12.76 -10.26 6.65
N PHE A 263 -11.98 -9.68 7.56
CA PHE A 263 -10.62 -10.15 7.85
C PHE A 263 -10.61 -11.57 8.42
N GLN A 264 -11.59 -11.91 9.26
CA GLN A 264 -11.76 -13.29 9.74
C GLN A 264 -12.15 -14.23 8.61
N ASP A 265 -13.14 -13.86 7.81
CA ASP A 265 -13.67 -14.67 6.71
C ASP A 265 -12.60 -14.89 5.64
N ALA A 266 -11.89 -13.83 5.28
CA ALA A 266 -10.77 -13.87 4.36
C ALA A 266 -9.66 -14.75 4.96
N PHE A 267 -9.23 -14.54 6.21
CA PHE A 267 -8.25 -15.39 6.91
C PHE A 267 -8.59 -16.89 6.82
N PHE A 268 -9.83 -17.28 7.11
CA PHE A 268 -10.26 -18.67 7.03
C PHE A 268 -10.28 -19.20 5.58
N ILE A 269 -10.63 -18.37 4.60
CA ILE A 269 -10.54 -18.75 3.18
C ILE A 269 -9.09 -18.94 2.75
N GLY A 270 -8.16 -18.07 3.16
CA GLY A 270 -6.73 -18.23 2.85
C GLY A 270 -6.13 -19.47 3.51
N LEU A 271 -6.51 -19.72 4.76
CA LEU A 271 -6.12 -20.94 5.47
C LEU A 271 -6.65 -22.19 4.77
N SER A 272 -7.88 -22.13 4.24
CA SER A 272 -8.46 -23.20 3.41
C SER A 272 -7.60 -23.51 2.19
N LEU A 273 -7.14 -22.48 1.49
CA LEU A 273 -6.35 -22.61 0.27
C LEU A 273 -4.93 -23.12 0.57
N ILE A 274 -4.24 -22.55 1.57
CA ILE A 274 -2.88 -22.91 1.94
C ILE A 274 -2.83 -24.32 2.54
N ALA A 275 -3.74 -24.63 3.46
CA ALA A 275 -3.77 -25.93 4.13
C ALA A 275 -4.49 -27.01 3.31
N ARG A 276 -5.04 -26.68 2.13
CA ARG A 276 -5.91 -27.55 1.30
C ARG A 276 -7.05 -28.17 2.11
N LYS A 277 -7.64 -27.40 3.03
CA LYS A 277 -8.68 -27.84 3.96
C LYS A 277 -9.97 -27.06 3.71
N PRO A 278 -10.87 -27.56 2.84
CA PRO A 278 -12.06 -26.82 2.39
C PRO A 278 -13.02 -26.45 3.54
N GLN A 279 -12.96 -27.19 4.65
CA GLN A 279 -13.73 -26.94 5.87
C GLN A 279 -13.62 -25.51 6.42
N TYR A 280 -12.49 -24.82 6.25
CA TYR A 280 -12.36 -23.43 6.70
C TYR A 280 -13.14 -22.45 5.82
N ALA A 281 -13.17 -22.66 4.50
CA ALA A 281 -14.03 -21.91 3.60
C ALA A 281 -15.52 -22.22 3.86
N SER A 282 -15.85 -23.49 4.17
CA SER A 282 -17.20 -23.90 4.54
C SER A 282 -17.68 -23.24 5.84
N MET A 283 -16.80 -23.03 6.82
CA MET A 283 -17.14 -22.29 8.06
C MET A 283 -17.52 -20.83 7.76
N VAL A 284 -16.83 -20.20 6.82
CA VAL A 284 -17.14 -18.82 6.39
C VAL A 284 -18.49 -18.75 5.70
N LEU A 285 -18.77 -19.69 4.78
CA LEU A 285 -20.06 -19.81 4.11
C LEU A 285 -21.20 -20.06 5.12
N ALA A 286 -21.00 -20.98 6.08
CA ALA A 286 -21.99 -21.29 7.10
C ALA A 286 -22.29 -20.10 8.03
N ARG A 287 -21.26 -19.33 8.39
CA ARG A 287 -21.39 -18.10 9.18
C ARG A 287 -22.17 -17.03 8.41
N ARG A 288 -21.89 -16.86 7.11
CA ARG A 288 -22.57 -15.89 6.22
C ARG A 288 -24.03 -16.26 5.95
N LEU A 289 -24.36 -17.54 5.94
CA LEU A 289 -25.71 -18.08 5.73
C LEU A 289 -26.52 -18.24 7.02
N GLY A 290 -25.96 -17.92 8.19
CA GLY A 290 -26.67 -17.99 9.48
C GLY A 290 -26.95 -19.42 9.97
N LEU A 291 -26.17 -20.42 9.52
CA LEU A 291 -26.41 -21.85 9.80
C LEU A 291 -25.92 -22.32 11.18
N PHE A 292 -25.27 -21.43 11.94
CA PHE A 292 -25.00 -21.62 13.36
C PHE A 292 -25.59 -20.44 14.11
N ARG A 293 -26.78 -20.63 14.69
CA ARG A 293 -27.30 -19.81 15.79
C ARG A 293 -26.90 -20.43 17.11
#